data_AF-A0A928Y0G5-F1
#
_entry.id   AF-A0A928Y0G5-F1
#
_cell.length_a   1.000
_cell.length_b   1.000
_cell.length_c   1.000
_cell.angle_alpha   90.00
_cell.angle_beta   90.00
_cell.angle_gamma   90.00
#
_symmetry.space_group_name_H-M   'P 1'
#
loop_
_entity.id
_entity.type
_entity.pdbx_description
1 polymer ?
#
loop_
_entity_poly.entity_id
_entity_poly.type
_entity_poly.pdbx_seq_one_letter_code
_entity_poly.pdbx_strand_id
1 'polypeptide(L)' 'MPSVNEPLAEHYPLTPAEAAVVALVALGKSDAEIAADLETTETAVHSWRRRFRERTGLAGRQLTAWTVRHERCCIANSA' A
#
# COMPACT_ATOMS: atom_id res chain seq x y z
N MET A 1 -4.53 0.75 31.38
CA MET A 1 -3.37 0.53 30.49
C MET A 1 -3.71 -0.62 29.55
N PRO A 2 -3.54 -0.51 28.22
CA PRO A 2 -2.93 0.58 27.46
C PRO A 2 -4.01 1.55 26.92
N SER A 3 -4.01 2.82 27.31
CA SER A 3 -3.52 3.95 26.49
C SER A 3 -3.53 3.67 24.98
N VAL A 4 -4.69 3.94 24.39
CA VAL A 4 -4.92 4.16 22.96
C VAL A 4 -4.08 5.34 22.48
N ASN A 5 -2.78 5.11 22.26
CA ASN A 5 -2.05 5.89 21.28
C ASN A 5 -2.42 5.29 19.92
N GLU A 6 -3.63 5.58 19.44
CA GLU A 6 -3.92 5.50 18.01
C GLU A 6 -3.15 6.66 17.38
N PRO A 7 -2.03 6.42 16.67
CA PRO A 7 -1.44 7.51 15.91
C PRO A 7 -2.47 7.91 14.85
N LEU A 8 -2.75 9.21 14.77
CA LEU A 8 -3.50 9.91 13.72
C LEU A 8 -2.87 9.76 12.31
N ALA A 9 -2.19 8.64 12.04
CA ALA A 9 -1.51 8.25 10.82
C ALA A 9 -2.23 7.09 10.10
N GLU A 10 -3.51 6.85 10.40
CA GLU A 10 -4.28 5.74 9.83
C GLU A 10 -4.59 5.88 8.33
N HIS A 11 -4.59 7.11 7.79
CA HIS A 11 -4.89 7.39 6.38
C HIS A 11 -3.72 8.08 5.69
N TYR A 12 -2.97 7.33 4.87
CA TYR A 12 -1.94 7.90 4.00
C TYR A 12 -2.53 8.27 2.65
N PRO A 13 -2.29 9.50 2.14
CA PRO A 13 -2.66 9.84 0.78
C PRO A 13 -1.82 8.99 -0.17
N LEU A 14 -2.51 8.23 -1.03
CA LEU A 14 -1.94 7.43 -2.09
C LEU A 14 -2.24 8.12 -3.42
N THR A 15 -1.24 8.16 -4.30
CA THR A 15 -1.52 8.40 -5.71
C THR A 15 -2.26 7.19 -6.31
N PRO A 16 -2.97 7.34 -7.45
CA PRO A 16 -3.68 6.22 -8.07
C PRO A 16 -2.76 5.01 -8.36
N ALA A 17 -1.52 5.26 -8.76
CA ALA A 17 -0.53 4.22 -8.99
C ALA A 17 -0.13 3.50 -7.69
N GLU A 18 0.09 4.24 -6.59
CA GLU A 18 0.41 3.63 -5.30
C GLU A 18 -0.78 2.85 -4.75
N ALA A 19 -2.01 3.33 -4.92
CA ALA A 19 -3.22 2.62 -4.54
C ALA A 19 -3.35 1.28 -5.26
N ALA A 20 -3.08 1.27 -6.58
CA ALA A 20 -3.12 0.04 -7.37
C ALA A 20 -2.05 -0.97 -6.91
N VAL A 21 -0.80 -0.53 -6.69
CA VAL A 21 0.27 -1.39 -6.16
C VAL A 21 -0.11 -1.96 -4.79
N VAL A 22 -0.57 -1.10 -3.87
CA VAL A 22 -0.89 -1.49 -2.49
C VAL A 22 -2.07 -2.45 -2.43
N ALA A 23 -3.06 -2.28 -3.32
CA ALA A 23 -4.17 -3.21 -3.49
C ALA A 23 -3.68 -4.59 -3.97
N LEU A 24 -2.82 -4.63 -5.00
CA LEU A 24 -2.28 -5.88 -5.53
C LEU A 24 -1.36 -6.60 -4.54
N VAL A 25 -0.57 -5.86 -3.74
CA VAL A 25 0.22 -6.43 -2.62
C VAL A 25 -0.70 -7.05 -1.56
N ALA A 26 -1.86 -6.44 -1.29
CA ALA A 26 -2.80 -6.99 -0.32
C ALA A 26 -3.47 -8.28 -0.79
N LEU A 27 -3.61 -8.45 -2.11
CA LEU A 27 -4.02 -9.71 -2.73
C LEU A 27 -2.91 -10.78 -2.73
N GLY A 28 -1.72 -10.45 -2.23
CA GLY A 28 -0.59 -11.38 -2.15
C GLY A 28 0.19 -11.55 -3.45
N LYS A 29 -0.02 -10.66 -4.44
CA LYS A 29 0.73 -10.69 -5.70
C LYS A 29 2.20 -10.36 -5.49
N SER A 30 3.05 -11.02 -6.27
CA SER A 30 4.49 -10.75 -6.33
C SER A 30 4.80 -9.46 -7.11
N ASP A 31 6.00 -8.91 -6.95
CA ASP A 31 6.42 -7.70 -7.67
C ASP A 31 6.37 -7.89 -9.21
N ALA A 32 6.63 -9.10 -9.71
CA ALA A 32 6.54 -9.46 -11.12
C ALA A 32 5.09 -9.46 -11.63
N GLU A 33 4.17 -10.02 -10.86
CA GLU A 33 2.74 -10.00 -11.19
C GLU A 33 2.18 -8.57 -11.12
N ILE A 34 2.55 -7.80 -10.09
CA ILE A 34 2.17 -6.39 -9.97
C ILE A 34 2.69 -5.58 -11.16
N ALA A 35 3.94 -5.83 -11.58
CA ALA A 35 4.52 -5.16 -12.74
C ALA A 35 3.74 -5.49 -14.02
N ALA A 36 3.37 -6.75 -14.22
CA ALA A 36 2.55 -7.18 -15.35
C ALA A 36 1.13 -6.56 -15.32
N ASP A 37 0.46 -6.55 -14.16
CA ASP A 37 -0.87 -5.98 -13.99
C ASP A 37 -0.91 -4.46 -14.20
N LEU A 38 0.16 -3.75 -13.85
CA LEU A 38 0.26 -2.29 -13.97
C LEU A 38 1.00 -1.83 -15.22
N GLU A 39 1.31 -2.75 -16.14
CA GLU A 39 2.08 -2.49 -17.36
C GLU A 39 3.38 -1.69 -17.09
N THR A 40 4.08 -2.05 -16.01
CA THR A 40 5.29 -1.36 -15.53
C THR A 40 6.44 -2.36 -15.33
N THR A 41 7.55 -1.89 -14.78
CA THR A 41 8.71 -2.72 -14.47
C THR A 41 8.76 -3.10 -13.00
N GLU A 42 9.29 -4.28 -12.68
CA GLU A 42 9.55 -4.71 -11.30
C GLU A 42 10.39 -3.70 -10.52
N THR A 43 11.34 -3.03 -11.20
CA THR A 43 12.18 -1.98 -10.60
C THR A 43 11.37 -0.76 -10.18
N ALA A 44 10.35 -0.39 -10.96
CA ALA A 44 9.42 0.68 -10.61
C ALA A 44 8.55 0.30 -9.41
N VAL A 45 8.01 -0.92 -9.39
CA VAL A 45 7.25 -1.47 -8.26
C VAL A 45 8.11 -1.47 -6.99
N HIS A 46 9.35 -1.95 -7.08
CA HIS A 46 10.28 -1.99 -5.94
C HIS A 46 10.59 -0.57 -5.43
N SER A 47 10.79 0.38 -6.33
CA SER A 47 11.02 1.79 -5.99
C SER A 47 9.81 2.41 -5.29
N TRP A 48 8.60 2.12 -5.75
CA TRP A 48 7.36 2.58 -5.11
C TRP A 48 7.16 1.97 -3.73
N ARG A 49 7.32 0.65 -3.60
CA ARG A 49 7.24 -0.04 -2.30
C ARG A 49 8.26 0.49 -1.31
N ARG A 50 9.48 0.76 -1.77
CA ARG A 50 10.54 1.36 -0.94
C ARG A 50 10.15 2.76 -0.47
N ARG A 51 9.74 3.65 -1.37
CA ARG A 51 9.31 5.02 -0.99
C ARG A 51 8.11 5.00 -0.06
N PHE A 52 7.14 4.12 -0.32
CA PHE A 52 5.97 3.97 0.54
C PHE A 52 6.37 3.50 1.95
N ARG A 53 7.26 2.51 2.04
CA ARG A 53 7.80 2.03 3.32
C ARG A 53 8.60 3.10 4.05
N GLU A 54 9.44 3.86 3.35
CA GLU A 54 10.22 4.95 3.96
C GLU A 54 9.30 6.04 4.53
N ARG A 55 8.16 6.30 3.87
CA ARG A 55 7.20 7.34 4.25
C ARG A 55 6.23 6.92 5.36
N THR A 56 5.82 5.65 5.36
CA THR A 56 4.77 5.14 6.25
C THR A 56 5.27 4.16 7.30
N GLY A 57 6.47 3.60 7.13
CA GLY A 57 7.00 2.49 7.92
C GLY A 57 6.35 1.14 7.60
N LEU A 58 5.30 1.09 6.76
CA LEU A 58 4.53 -0.13 6.51
C LEU A 58 5.23 -1.05 5.51
N ALA A 59 5.32 -2.33 5.84
CA ALA A 59 5.88 -3.36 4.98
C ALA A 59 5.19 -4.72 5.17
N GLY A 60 5.23 -5.55 4.14
CA GLY A 60 4.76 -6.93 4.17
C GLY A 60 3.37 -7.07 4.81
N ARG A 61 3.28 -7.86 5.88
CA ARG A 61 2.01 -8.16 6.56
C ARG A 61 1.33 -6.92 7.16
N GLN A 62 2.08 -5.92 7.61
CA GLN A 62 1.51 -4.67 8.13
C GLN A 62 0.86 -3.86 7.01
N LEU A 63 1.49 -3.84 5.83
CA LEU A 63 0.92 -3.22 4.64
C LEU A 63 -0.39 -3.93 4.24
N THR A 64 -0.38 -5.26 4.17
CA THR A 64 -1.60 -6.04 3.87
C THR A 64 -2.72 -5.75 4.86
N ALA A 65 -2.43 -5.77 6.17
CA ALA A 65 -3.43 -5.50 7.21
C ALA A 65 -3.97 -4.06 7.12
N TRP A 66 -3.10 -3.09 6.84
CA TRP A 66 -3.48 -1.71 6.64
C TRP A 66 -4.39 -1.56 5.41
N THR A 67 -4.03 -2.17 4.28
CA THR A 67 -4.84 -2.15 3.05
C THR A 67 -6.23 -2.72 3.27
N VAL A 68 -6.35 -3.89 3.88
CA VAL A 68 -7.65 -4.53 4.14
C VAL A 68 -8.54 -3.66 5.03
N ARG A 69 -7.95 -2.98 6.02
CA ARG A 69 -8.69 -2.06 6.90
C ARG A 69 -9.12 -0.76 6.18
N HIS A 70 -8.39 -0.34 5.15
CA HIS A 70 -8.56 0.97 4.49
C HIS A 70 -9.01 0.91 3.02
N GLU A 71 -9.34 -0.28 2.51
CA GLU A 71 -9.78 -0.53 1.13
C GLU A 71 -10.95 0.40 0.73
N ARG A 72 -11.88 0.63 1.67
CA ARG A 72 -13.09 1.43 1.46
C ARG A 72 -12.93 2.93 1.72
N CYS A 73 -11.76 3.39 2.23
CA CYS A 73 -11.54 4.79 2.61
C CYS A 73 -10.44 5.47 1.79
N CYS A 74 -9.27 4.84 1.64
CA CYS A 74 -8.11 5.47 0.99
C CYS A 74 -7.79 4.91 -0.40
N ILE A 75 -8.32 3.73 -0.74
CA ILE A 75 -7.96 3.00 -1.96
C ILE A 75 -9.05 3.12 -3.02
N ALA A 76 -10.33 3.14 -2.61
CA ALA A 76 -11.47 3.17 -3.53
C ALA A 76 -11.81 4.55 -4.15
N ASN A 77 -11.14 5.65 -3.78
CA ASN A 77 -11.54 7.01 -4.22
C ASN A 77 -10.61 7.64 -5.27
N SER A 78 -10.10 6.84 -6.20
CA SER A 78 -9.38 7.31 -7.40
C SER A 78 -10.26 7.14 -8.66
N ALA A 79 -11.52 7.56 -8.59
CA ALA A 79 -12.43 7.64 -9.73
C ALA A 79 -12.62 9.11 -10.12
#